data_AF-A0A3B0NIK9-F1
#
_entry.id   AF-A0A3B0NIK9-F1
#
_cell.length_a   1.000
_cell.length_b   1.000
_cell.length_c   1.000
_cell.angle_alpha   90.00
_cell.angle_beta   90.00
_cell.angle_gamma   90.00
#
_symmetry.space_group_name_H-M   'P 1'
#
loop_
_entity.id
_entity.type
_entity.pdbx_description
1 polymer ?
#
loop_
_entity_poly.entity_id
_entity_poly.type
_entity_poly.pdbx_seq_one_letter_code
_entity_poly.pdbx_strand_id
1 'polypeptide(L)'
;MYKRAYLYCSNAPIPINLEEDPETNKEESSINEQKNDVENENKNIDESIKNYPGNKVSYCVHCKGKTFLNQESVDKHLASKNHLKNVKKTKKNDEKMEEVRRQFIKRMAEVDKRLSQY
;
A
#
# COMPACT_ATOMS: atom_id res chain seq x y z
N MET A 1 2.78 19.40 -41.91
CA MET A 1 3.89 19.43 -40.94
C MET A 1 3.37 20.03 -39.65
N TYR A 2 3.24 19.25 -38.57
CA TYR A 2 2.76 19.75 -37.28
C TYR A 2 3.96 20.08 -36.37
N LYS A 3 4.01 21.29 -35.83
CA LYS A 3 5.05 21.72 -34.88
C LYS A 3 4.62 21.31 -33.46
N ARG A 4 5.46 20.55 -32.76
CA ARG A 4 5.27 20.23 -31.33
C ARG A 4 5.46 21.52 -30.51
N ALA A 5 4.49 21.85 -29.67
CA ALA A 5 4.65 22.88 -28.65
C ALA A 5 5.42 22.28 -27.46
N TYR A 6 6.54 22.92 -27.10
CA TYR A 6 7.27 22.60 -25.87
C TYR A 6 6.65 23.41 -24.72
N LEU A 7 6.02 22.72 -23.77
CA LEU A 7 5.62 23.34 -22.50
C LEU A 7 6.87 23.58 -21.64
N TYR A 8 7.16 24.84 -21.36
CA TYR A 8 8.24 25.25 -20.48
C TYR A 8 7.83 25.00 -19.02
N CYS A 9 8.33 23.94 -18.39
CA CYS A 9 8.14 23.68 -16.97
C CYS A 9 8.96 24.70 -16.15
N SER A 10 8.30 25.70 -15.58
CA SER A 10 8.92 26.67 -14.68
C SER A 10 8.96 26.12 -13.26
N ASN A 11 9.99 25.35 -12.91
CA ASN A 11 10.31 25.12 -11.51
C ASN A 11 11.15 26.31 -11.03
N ALA A 12 10.53 27.26 -10.34
CA ALA A 12 11.25 28.35 -9.68
C ALA A 12 12.10 27.76 -8.53
N PRO A 13 13.41 28.06 -8.46
CA PRO A 13 14.24 27.57 -7.37
C PRO A 13 13.84 28.23 -6.04
N ILE A 14 13.67 27.41 -5.01
CA ILE A 14 13.42 27.86 -3.63
C ILE A 14 14.76 28.35 -3.05
N PRO A 15 14.91 29.61 -2.63
CA PRO A 15 16.10 30.04 -1.90
C PRO A 15 16.06 29.44 -0.49
N ILE A 16 17.03 28.57 -0.21
CA ILE A 16 17.34 28.11 1.14
C ILE A 16 18.14 29.24 1.79
N ASN A 17 17.51 30.00 2.68
CA ASN A 17 18.23 30.75 3.70
C ASN A 17 18.08 29.99 5.02
N LEU A 18 19.22 29.52 5.48
CA LEU A 18 19.48 28.85 6.74
C LEU A 18 19.65 29.93 7.83
N GLU A 19 19.33 29.55 9.08
CA GLU A 19 19.60 30.24 10.36
C GLU A 19 18.61 31.34 10.78
N GLU A 20 18.07 31.44 12.00
CA GLU A 20 18.09 30.69 13.27
C GLU A 20 16.94 31.27 14.17
N ASP A 21 16.45 30.48 15.13
CA ASP A 21 15.30 30.61 16.07
C ASP A 21 15.23 31.87 17.01
N PRO A 22 14.37 31.98 18.07
CA PRO A 22 13.06 31.39 18.48
C PRO A 22 12.02 32.45 18.96
N GLU A 23 10.82 32.00 19.41
CA GLU A 23 9.95 32.54 20.49
C GLU A 23 8.44 32.49 20.13
N THR A 24 7.71 31.45 20.53
CA THR A 24 6.83 31.35 21.72
C THR A 24 5.58 32.26 21.80
N ASN A 25 4.43 31.59 21.60
CA ASN A 25 3.27 31.48 22.51
C ASN A 25 2.06 32.45 22.45
N LYS A 26 0.88 31.79 22.61
CA LYS A 26 -0.46 32.19 23.12
C LYS A 26 -1.46 32.73 22.08
N GLU A 27 -2.69 32.23 21.92
CA GLU A 27 -3.64 31.43 22.74
C GLU A 27 -4.48 30.51 21.79
N GLU A 28 -4.70 29.22 22.04
CA GLU A 28 -5.78 28.62 22.87
C GLU A 28 -7.17 29.24 22.64
N SER A 29 -8.30 28.55 22.54
CA SER A 29 -8.71 27.15 22.47
C SER A 29 -10.21 27.20 22.14
N SER A 30 -10.70 26.30 21.30
CA SER A 30 -12.12 25.88 21.34
C SER A 30 -12.20 24.50 20.73
N ILE A 31 -11.96 23.56 21.64
CA ILE A 31 -12.18 22.14 21.52
C ILE A 31 -13.64 21.92 21.12
N ASN A 32 -13.85 21.30 19.97
CA ASN A 32 -15.03 20.48 19.77
C ASN A 32 -14.56 19.11 19.32
N GLU A 33 -14.12 18.33 20.31
CA GLU A 33 -13.94 16.89 20.22
C GLU A 33 -15.29 16.26 19.86
N GLN A 34 -15.56 16.11 18.57
CA GLN A 34 -16.38 14.99 18.11
C GLN A 34 -15.45 13.81 17.89
N LYS A 35 -15.13 13.14 19.00
CA LYS A 35 -14.68 11.75 19.02
C LYS A 35 -15.79 10.90 18.40
N ASN A 36 -15.76 10.76 17.09
CA ASN A 36 -16.30 9.57 16.46
C ASN A 36 -15.20 8.52 16.53
N ASP A 37 -14.97 8.00 17.74
CA ASP A 37 -14.41 6.68 17.94
C ASP A 37 -15.41 5.69 17.35
N VAL A 38 -15.42 5.58 16.02
CA VAL A 38 -15.84 4.33 15.40
C VAL A 38 -14.69 3.40 15.69
N GLU A 39 -14.78 2.75 16.84
CA GLU A 39 -14.04 1.54 17.15
C GLU A 39 -14.10 0.68 15.90
N ASN A 40 -12.99 0.67 15.15
CA ASN A 40 -12.81 -0.24 14.05
C ASN A 40 -12.54 -1.59 14.70
N GLU A 41 -13.62 -2.20 15.20
CA GLU A 41 -13.65 -3.57 15.66
C GLU A 41 -13.09 -4.40 14.50
N ASN A 42 -11.82 -4.79 14.65
CA ASN A 42 -11.13 -5.75 13.80
C ASN A 42 -11.83 -7.10 13.92
N LYS A 43 -13.03 -7.20 13.35
CA LYS A 43 -13.78 -8.44 13.17
C LYS A 43 -13.20 -9.12 11.95
N ASN A 44 -12.24 -10.02 12.16
CA ASN A 44 -11.83 -11.05 11.21
C ASN A 44 -11.90 -10.61 9.74
N ILE A 45 -11.22 -9.52 9.41
CA ILE A 45 -11.08 -9.14 8.01
C ILE A 45 -10.08 -10.13 7.44
N ASP A 46 -10.62 -11.15 6.78
CA ASP A 46 -9.95 -12.03 5.84
C ASP A 46 -8.79 -11.25 5.17
N GLU A 47 -7.54 -11.72 5.30
CA GLU A 47 -6.29 -11.03 4.86
C GLU A 47 -6.36 -10.50 3.40
N SER A 48 -7.35 -11.01 2.67
CA SER A 48 -7.85 -10.59 1.38
C SER A 48 -8.22 -9.11 1.24
N ILE A 49 -8.65 -8.39 2.28
CA ILE A 49 -9.07 -6.98 2.23
C ILE A 49 -8.12 -6.10 3.05
N LYS A 50 -7.58 -5.05 2.43
CA LYS A 50 -6.65 -4.11 3.06
C LYS A 50 -7.13 -2.68 2.95
N ASN A 51 -6.74 -1.86 3.91
CA ASN A 51 -6.97 -0.40 3.91
C ASN A 51 -5.62 0.29 3.77
N TYR A 52 -5.52 1.30 2.90
CA TYR A 52 -4.32 2.13 2.84
C TYR A 52 -4.34 3.15 3.99
N PRO A 53 -3.21 3.37 4.71
CA PRO A 53 -3.14 4.41 5.73
C PRO A 53 -3.41 5.77 5.09
N GLY A 54 -4.44 6.48 5.57
CA GLY A 54 -4.90 7.75 5.02
C GLY A 54 -5.99 7.64 3.94
N ASN A 55 -6.37 6.43 3.52
CA ASN A 55 -7.49 6.23 2.60
C ASN A 55 -8.72 5.67 3.33
N LYS A 56 -9.90 6.24 3.05
CA LYS A 56 -11.18 5.79 3.63
C LYS A 56 -11.76 4.56 2.93
N VAL A 57 -11.02 3.97 1.99
CA VAL A 57 -11.52 2.95 1.08
C VAL A 57 -10.70 1.66 1.24
N SER A 58 -11.41 0.55 1.41
CA SER A 58 -10.85 -0.80 1.47
C SER A 58 -10.63 -1.34 0.06
N TYR A 59 -9.65 -2.22 -0.15
CA TYR A 59 -9.39 -2.84 -1.44
C TYR A 59 -9.08 -4.33 -1.31
N CYS A 60 -9.39 -5.09 -2.36
CA CYS A 60 -9.12 -6.52 -2.40
C CYS A 60 -7.75 -6.82 -3.00
N VAL A 61 -6.92 -7.58 -2.28
CA VAL A 61 -5.58 -7.98 -2.72
C VAL A 61 -5.65 -8.96 -3.89
N HIS A 62 -6.64 -9.85 -3.89
CA HIS A 62 -6.80 -10.87 -4.94
C HIS A 62 -7.52 -10.34 -6.19
N CYS A 63 -8.27 -9.24 -6.07
CA CYS A 63 -9.04 -8.66 -7.16
C CYS A 63 -8.52 -7.26 -7.50
N LYS A 64 -7.63 -7.19 -8.50
CA LYS A 64 -7.00 -5.95 -8.97
C LYS A 64 -8.05 -4.87 -9.26
N GLY A 65 -7.83 -3.67 -8.69
CA GLY A 65 -8.64 -2.47 -8.93
C GLY A 65 -10.01 -2.47 -8.27
N LYS A 66 -10.33 -3.44 -7.41
CA LYS A 66 -11.59 -3.43 -6.67
C LYS A 66 -11.42 -2.76 -5.32
N THR A 67 -12.07 -1.61 -5.19
CA THR A 67 -12.13 -0.80 -3.99
C THR A 67 -13.56 -0.72 -3.48
N PHE A 68 -13.72 -0.60 -2.17
CA PHE A 68 -14.97 -0.70 -1.44
C PHE A 68 -15.01 0.38 -0.37
N LEU A 69 -16.09 1.15 -0.36
CA LEU A 69 -16.31 2.19 0.65
C LEU A 69 -17.11 1.64 1.85
N ASN A 70 -18.01 0.69 1.59
CA ASN A 70 -18.95 0.17 2.58
C ASN A 70 -18.68 -1.31 2.88
N GLN A 71 -18.85 -1.72 4.14
CA GLN A 71 -18.64 -3.11 4.54
C GLN A 71 -19.57 -4.09 3.82
N GLU A 72 -20.85 -3.75 3.61
CA GLU A 72 -21.78 -4.60 2.86
C GLU A 72 -21.30 -4.92 1.43
N SER A 73 -20.57 -3.98 0.81
CA SER A 73 -20.02 -4.18 -0.53
C SER A 73 -18.81 -5.12 -0.51
N VAL A 74 -18.05 -5.12 0.58
CA VAL A 74 -16.97 -6.07 0.85
C VAL A 74 -17.56 -7.48 1.02
N ASP A 75 -18.60 -7.64 1.83
CA ASP A 75 -19.18 -8.96 2.10
C ASP A 75 -19.77 -9.60 0.84
N LYS A 76 -20.51 -8.80 0.03
CA LYS A 76 -21.01 -9.24 -1.29
C LYS A 76 -19.86 -9.59 -2.23
N HIS A 77 -18.74 -8.89 -2.15
CA HIS A 77 -17.56 -9.19 -2.95
C HIS A 77 -16.90 -10.50 -2.54
N LEU A 78 -16.68 -10.72 -1.25
CA LEU A 78 -16.07 -11.94 -0.71
C LEU A 78 -16.91 -13.18 -1.05
N ALA A 79 -18.23 -13.07 -0.97
CA ALA A 79 -19.16 -14.14 -1.38
C ALA A 79 -19.22 -14.37 -2.90
N SER A 80 -18.66 -13.46 -3.73
CA SER A 80 -18.78 -13.57 -5.17
C SER A 80 -17.92 -14.70 -5.75
N LYS A 81 -18.49 -15.49 -6.67
CA LYS A 81 -17.76 -16.57 -7.38
C LYS A 81 -16.47 -16.09 -8.06
N ASN A 82 -16.44 -14.84 -8.48
CA ASN A 82 -15.25 -14.24 -9.12
C ASN A 82 -14.11 -14.04 -8.11
N HIS A 83 -14.42 -13.59 -6.89
CA HIS A 83 -13.44 -13.49 -5.82
C HIS A 83 -12.83 -14.87 -5.52
N LEU A 84 -13.66 -15.88 -5.28
CA LEU A 84 -13.19 -17.24 -4.99
C LEU A 84 -12.30 -17.82 -6.12
N LYS A 85 -12.63 -17.55 -7.39
CA LYS A 85 -11.78 -17.98 -8.52
C LYS A 85 -10.42 -17.29 -8.49
N ASN A 86 -10.38 -16.01 -8.17
CA ASN A 86 -9.12 -15.25 -8.12
C ASN A 86 -8.27 -15.68 -6.93
N VAL A 87 -8.85 -15.88 -5.74
CA VAL A 87 -8.15 -16.40 -4.56
C VAL A 87 -7.49 -17.75 -4.85
N LYS A 88 -8.19 -18.67 -5.53
CA LYS A 88 -7.61 -19.96 -5.94
C LYS A 88 -6.44 -19.81 -6.91
N LYS A 89 -6.50 -18.82 -7.81
CA LYS A 89 -5.42 -18.55 -8.77
C LYS A 89 -4.22 -17.92 -8.09
N THR A 90 -4.42 -16.96 -7.19
CA THR A 90 -3.32 -16.33 -6.46
C THR A 90 -2.60 -17.35 -5.59
N LYS A 91 -3.33 -18.20 -4.84
CA LYS A 91 -2.72 -19.25 -4.02
C LYS A 91 -1.78 -20.17 -4.83
N LYS A 92 -2.22 -20.63 -6.00
CA LYS A 92 -1.39 -21.46 -6.88
C LYS A 92 -0.16 -20.73 -7.43
N ASN A 93 -0.27 -19.42 -7.65
CA ASN A 93 0.87 -18.62 -8.10
C ASN A 93 1.85 -18.36 -6.95
N ASP A 94 1.36 -18.14 -5.74
CA ASP A 94 2.17 -17.92 -4.54
C ASP A 94 2.98 -19.18 -4.20
N GLU A 95 2.37 -20.36 -4.30
CA GLU A 95 3.06 -21.65 -4.16
C GLU A 95 4.23 -21.80 -5.17
N LYS A 96 4.00 -21.45 -6.45
CA LYS A 96 5.05 -21.46 -7.47
C LYS A 96 6.14 -20.44 -7.21
N MET A 97 5.76 -19.24 -6.77
CA MET A 97 6.71 -18.17 -6.46
C MET A 97 7.61 -18.57 -5.29
N GLU A 98 7.04 -19.22 -4.27
CA GLU A 98 7.80 -19.70 -3.12
C GLU A 98 8.75 -20.84 -3.50
N GLU A 99 8.35 -21.73 -4.42
CA GLU A 99 9.25 -22.75 -4.96
C GLU A 99 10.45 -22.11 -5.70
N VAL A 100 10.20 -21.12 -6.56
CA VAL A 100 11.27 -20.39 -7.25
C VAL A 100 12.18 -19.67 -6.25
N ARG A 101 11.61 -19.05 -5.21
CA ARG A 101 12.37 -18.40 -4.14
C ARG A 101 13.28 -19.38 -3.41
N ARG A 102 12.78 -20.58 -3.08
CA ARG A 102 13.59 -21.64 -2.44
C ARG A 102 14.74 -22.10 -3.35
N GLN A 103 14.47 -22.31 -4.63
CA GLN A 103 15.52 -22.69 -5.60
C GLN A 103 16.58 -21.59 -5.73
N PHE A 104 16.17 -20.32 -5.74
CA PHE A 104 17.09 -19.18 -5.77
C PHE A 104 17.97 -19.14 -4.53
N ILE A 105 17.40 -19.24 -3.33
CA ILE A 105 18.16 -19.25 -2.07
C ILE A 105 19.16 -20.41 -2.04
N LYS A 106 18.74 -21.60 -2.50
CA LYS A 106 19.64 -22.77 -2.58
C LYS A 106 20.83 -22.51 -3.51
N ARG A 107 20.59 -21.94 -4.70
CA ARG A 107 21.66 -21.59 -5.65
C ARG A 107 22.60 -20.53 -5.07
N MET A 108 22.08 -19.51 -4.39
CA MET A 108 22.90 -18.49 -3.75
C MET A 108 23.79 -19.09 -2.65
N ALA A 109 23.25 -19.95 -1.79
CA ALA A 109 24.02 -20.63 -0.76
C ALA A 109 25.13 -21.54 -1.35
N GLU A 110 24.90 -22.14 -2.52
CA GLU A 110 25.94 -22.90 -3.22
C GLU A 110 27.05 -22.01 -3.78
N VAL A 111 26.70 -20.82 -4.29
CA VAL A 111 27.69 -19.81 -4.75
C VAL A 111 28.54 -19.33 -3.59
N ASP A 112 27.92 -18.96 -2.47
CA ASP A 112 28.63 -18.48 -1.28
C ASP A 112 29.61 -19.52 -0.75
N LYS A 113 29.21 -20.80 -0.73
CA LYS A 113 30.10 -21.92 -0.37
C LYS A 113 31.30 -22.02 -1.30
N ARG A 114 31.13 -21.86 -2.62
CA ARG A 114 32.25 -21.90 -3.58
C ARG A 114 33.20 -20.73 -3.37
N LEU A 115 32.67 -19.53 -3.08
CA LEU A 115 33.48 -18.35 -2.81
C LEU A 115 34.28 -18.49 -1.51
N SER A 116 33.72 -19.11 -0.47
CA SER A 116 34.43 -19.35 0.80
C SER A 116 35.57 -20.38 0.75
N GLN A 117 35.70 -21.12 -0.37
CA GLN A 117 36.75 -22.12 -0.57
C GLN A 117 37.99 -21.57 -1.28
N TYR A 118 37.96 -20.30 -1.70
CA TYR A 118 39.10 -19.54 -2.22
C TYR A 118 39.54 -18.50 -1.19
#